data_AF-A0A6G9CLV9-F1
#
_entry.id   AF-A0A6G9CLV9-F1
#
_cell.length_a   1.000
_cell.length_b   1.000
_cell.length_c   1.000
_cell.angle_alpha   90.00
_cell.angle_beta   90.00
_cell.angle_gamma   90.00
#
_symmetry.space_group_name_H-M   'P 1'
#
loop_
_entity.id
_entity.type
_entity.pdbx_description
1 polymer ?
#
loop_
_entity_poly.entity_id
_entity_poly.type
_entity_poly.pdbx_seq_one_letter_code
_entity_poly.pdbx_strand_id
1 'polypeptide(L)'
;MNKKYNLIYTSLAAVILTAACTTTGEPVAAPSPSIPASPSSTAPANAADAADADRAAASRLGLPYLGTDLGTVEGAAKDGKPYVFGAGGTGCAWLRLPDGSLYALHDTTARTGSSALVRDVGTEAAWRADPDYEPGRCEPAEGIPTADDPAQPEPYRWTADYGNQYLRWGGRTYIIPGTVGVGLALTPIAGETIPGVNGVPIPN
;
A
#
# COMPACT_ATOMS: atom_id res chain seq x y z
N MET A 1 -38.03 -12.65 4.12
CA MET A 1 -37.96 -14.12 4.17
C MET A 1 -36.53 -14.49 4.55
N ASN A 2 -36.34 -15.28 5.62
CA ASN A 2 -35.01 -15.64 6.12
C ASN A 2 -34.49 -16.90 5.43
N LYS A 3 -33.21 -16.92 5.04
CA LYS A 3 -32.50 -18.14 4.70
C LYS A 3 -31.10 -18.12 5.34
N LYS A 4 -30.97 -18.90 6.41
CA LYS A 4 -29.68 -19.25 7.03
C LYS A 4 -29.11 -20.44 6.25
N TYR A 5 -27.81 -20.44 5.99
CA TYR A 5 -27.08 -21.63 5.54
C TYR A 5 -25.88 -21.85 6.47
N ASN A 6 -25.70 -23.10 6.89
CA ASN A 6 -24.81 -23.49 7.98
C ASN A 6 -23.38 -23.79 7.53
N LEU A 7 -22.45 -23.67 8.48
CA LEU A 7 -21.10 -24.24 8.43
C LEU A 7 -21.09 -25.70 7.97
N ILE A 8 -20.04 -26.09 7.24
CA ILE A 8 -19.39 -27.40 7.38
C ILE A 8 -17.87 -27.16 7.42
N TYR A 9 -17.21 -27.62 8.49
CA TYR A 9 -15.76 -27.73 8.62
C TYR A 9 -15.35 -29.19 8.34
N THR A 10 -14.25 -29.44 7.63
CA THR A 10 -13.64 -30.77 7.50
C THR A 10 -12.11 -30.74 7.56
N SER A 11 -11.60 -30.96 8.77
CA SER A 11 -10.42 -31.76 9.16
C SER A 11 -9.13 -31.78 8.31
N LEU A 12 -8.01 -31.49 8.97
CA LEU A 12 -6.65 -31.92 8.61
C LEU A 12 -6.54 -33.45 8.45
N ALA A 13 -5.63 -33.88 7.59
CA ALA A 13 -5.04 -35.23 7.62
C ALA A 13 -3.51 -35.13 7.64
N ALA A 14 -2.89 -35.57 8.73
CA ALA A 14 -1.45 -35.77 8.82
C ALA A 14 -1.15 -37.28 8.73
N VAL A 15 -0.18 -37.67 7.90
CA VAL A 15 0.25 -39.06 7.75
C VAL A 15 1.68 -39.22 8.25
N ILE A 16 1.93 -40.34 8.92
CA ILE A 16 3.04 -40.55 9.86
C ILE A 16 4.24 -41.22 9.16
N LEU A 17 5.44 -40.93 9.65
CA LEU A 17 6.70 -41.57 9.25
C LEU A 17 6.65 -43.10 9.39
N THR A 18 7.15 -43.81 8.39
CA THR A 18 7.61 -45.21 8.52
C THR A 18 9.14 -45.27 8.49
N ALA A 19 9.72 -45.92 9.50
CA ALA A 19 11.16 -46.10 9.68
C ALA A 19 11.53 -47.60 9.76
N ALA A 20 12.84 -47.90 9.69
CA ALA A 20 13.49 -49.24 9.72
C ALA A 20 13.23 -50.12 8.46
N CYS A 21 14.12 -50.97 7.96
CA CYS A 21 15.55 -51.31 8.27
C CYS A 21 16.21 -51.84 6.96
N THR A 22 17.47 -52.29 6.83
CA THR A 22 18.50 -52.79 7.76
C THR A 22 19.93 -52.53 7.21
N THR A 23 20.98 -52.93 7.94
CA THR A 23 22.41 -52.73 7.62
C THR A 23 23.08 -53.87 6.83
N THR A 24 24.09 -53.57 6.00
CA THR A 24 25.14 -54.53 5.57
C THR A 24 26.45 -53.82 5.18
N GLY A 25 27.57 -54.24 5.79
CA GLY A 25 28.91 -54.27 5.16
C GLY A 25 29.65 -52.95 4.93
N GLU A 26 30.57 -52.62 5.84
CA GLU A 26 31.61 -51.59 5.66
C GLU A 26 32.72 -52.06 4.69
N PRO A 27 33.47 -51.13 4.07
CA PRO A 27 34.86 -50.98 4.55
C PRO A 27 35.30 -49.52 4.76
N VAL A 28 36.09 -49.31 5.82
CA VAL A 28 36.76 -48.05 6.14
C VAL A 28 37.59 -47.53 4.95
N ALA A 29 37.24 -46.35 4.45
CA ALA A 29 38.16 -45.52 3.66
C ALA A 29 38.79 -44.45 4.56
N ALA A 30 40.10 -44.23 4.43
CA ALA A 30 40.86 -43.35 5.30
C ALA A 30 40.46 -41.86 5.15
N PRO A 31 40.56 -41.04 6.22
CA PRO A 31 40.29 -39.60 6.14
C PRO A 31 41.42 -38.87 5.39
N SER A 32 41.20 -38.56 4.11
CA SER A 32 42.00 -37.58 3.39
C SER A 32 41.69 -36.16 3.90
N PRO A 33 42.70 -35.34 4.24
CA PRO A 33 42.50 -33.94 4.62
C PRO A 33 42.34 -33.03 3.38
N SER A 34 41.95 -31.77 3.63
CA SER A 34 41.67 -30.70 2.65
C SER A 34 40.26 -30.79 2.03
N ILE A 35 39.53 -29.70 1.78
CA ILE A 35 39.84 -28.26 1.74
C ILE A 35 38.71 -27.50 2.50
N PRO A 36 38.96 -26.37 3.18
CA PRO A 36 37.86 -25.55 3.72
C PRO A 36 36.90 -25.12 2.59
N ALA A 37 35.60 -25.18 2.85
CA ALA A 37 34.61 -24.61 1.95
C ALA A 37 34.81 -23.09 1.87
N SER A 38 35.41 -22.64 0.77
CA SER A 38 35.56 -21.22 0.43
C SER A 38 34.21 -20.50 0.39
N PRO A 39 34.20 -19.17 0.61
CA PRO A 39 33.06 -18.49 1.22
C PRO A 39 31.83 -18.45 0.32
N SER A 40 30.68 -18.18 0.97
CA SER A 40 29.41 -17.85 0.34
C SER A 40 29.60 -17.06 -0.94
N SER A 41 29.24 -17.66 -2.08
CA SER A 41 29.18 -16.96 -3.35
C SER A 41 28.08 -15.90 -3.26
N THR A 42 28.48 -14.65 -3.02
CA THR A 42 27.66 -13.47 -3.31
C THR A 42 27.54 -13.35 -4.81
N ALA A 43 26.75 -14.23 -5.43
CA ALA A 43 26.39 -14.10 -6.82
C ALA A 43 25.71 -12.74 -7.00
N PRO A 44 26.09 -11.93 -8.01
CA PRO A 44 25.36 -10.71 -8.30
C PRO A 44 23.92 -11.10 -8.64
N ALA A 45 22.94 -10.49 -7.96
CA ALA A 45 21.54 -10.75 -8.23
C ALA A 45 21.25 -10.46 -9.71
N ASN A 46 20.63 -11.39 -10.43
CA ASN A 46 20.28 -11.15 -11.81
C ASN A 46 19.18 -10.09 -11.88
N ALA A 47 19.21 -9.23 -12.90
CA ALA A 47 18.20 -8.18 -13.04
C ALA A 47 16.77 -8.73 -13.18
N ALA A 48 16.61 -9.96 -13.68
CA ALA A 48 15.34 -10.67 -13.69
C ALA A 48 14.86 -11.03 -12.27
N ASP A 49 15.72 -11.66 -11.46
CA ASP A 49 15.40 -12.03 -10.07
C ASP A 49 15.01 -10.80 -9.23
N ALA A 50 15.68 -9.66 -9.46
CA ALA A 50 15.35 -8.40 -8.81
C ALA A 50 13.98 -7.86 -9.26
N ALA A 51 13.70 -7.81 -10.56
CA ALA A 51 12.42 -7.35 -11.10
C ALA A 51 11.24 -8.22 -10.62
N ASP A 52 11.43 -9.54 -10.53
CA ASP A 52 10.41 -10.46 -10.01
C ASP A 52 10.20 -10.28 -8.49
N ALA A 53 11.27 -10.02 -7.73
CA ALA A 53 11.17 -9.70 -6.31
C ALA A 53 10.42 -8.37 -6.06
N ASP A 54 10.66 -7.36 -6.90
CA ASP A 54 10.01 -6.05 -6.83
C ASP A 54 8.53 -6.11 -7.25
N ARG A 55 8.17 -6.85 -8.31
CA ARG A 55 6.76 -7.17 -8.64
C ARG A 55 6.08 -7.88 -7.48
N ALA A 56 6.73 -8.89 -6.90
CA ALA A 56 6.19 -9.58 -5.74
C ALA A 56 6.04 -8.65 -4.52
N ALA A 57 6.87 -7.62 -4.36
CA ALA A 57 6.72 -6.60 -3.33
C ALA A 57 5.52 -5.67 -3.60
N ALA A 58 5.39 -5.16 -4.83
CA ALA A 58 4.23 -4.37 -5.25
C ALA A 58 2.91 -5.13 -5.05
N SER A 59 2.86 -6.40 -5.47
CA SER A 59 1.73 -7.31 -5.24
C SER A 59 1.42 -7.49 -3.76
N ARG A 60 2.39 -7.79 -2.89
CA ARG A 60 2.15 -7.89 -1.44
C ARG A 60 1.56 -6.60 -0.86
N LEU A 61 2.04 -5.45 -1.31
CA LEU A 61 1.59 -4.14 -0.85
C LEU A 61 0.24 -3.71 -1.45
N GLY A 62 -0.22 -4.31 -2.55
CA GLY A 62 -1.42 -3.86 -3.27
C GLY A 62 -1.20 -2.52 -3.97
N LEU A 63 -0.08 -2.39 -4.67
CA LEU A 63 0.37 -1.21 -5.39
C LEU A 63 0.78 -1.59 -6.82
N PRO A 64 0.72 -0.66 -7.79
CA PRO A 64 1.24 -0.94 -9.13
C PRO A 64 2.76 -1.07 -9.09
N TYR A 65 3.31 -2.00 -9.84
CA TYR A 65 4.77 -2.15 -10.02
C TYR A 65 5.36 -0.97 -10.79
N LEU A 66 4.67 -0.49 -11.82
CA LEU A 66 5.13 0.64 -12.63
C LEU A 66 4.70 1.97 -12.02
N GLY A 67 5.64 2.92 -11.94
CA GLY A 67 5.37 4.30 -11.53
C GLY A 67 5.13 4.51 -10.03
N THR A 68 5.47 3.55 -9.17
CA THR A 68 5.47 3.73 -7.71
C THR A 68 6.81 3.31 -7.12
N ASP A 69 7.46 4.19 -6.37
CA ASP A 69 8.64 3.85 -5.57
C ASP A 69 8.23 3.20 -4.25
N LEU A 70 8.24 1.87 -4.21
CA LEU A 70 7.89 1.06 -3.04
C LEU A 70 8.73 1.42 -1.80
N GLY A 71 10.00 1.77 -1.98
CA GLY A 71 10.89 2.18 -0.88
C GLY A 71 10.43 3.48 -0.25
N THR A 72 10.02 4.45 -1.07
CA THR A 72 9.40 5.70 -0.59
C THR A 72 8.02 5.45 0.03
N VAL A 73 7.19 4.52 -0.49
CA VAL A 73 5.90 4.19 0.15
C VAL A 73 6.10 3.59 1.54
N GLU A 74 6.98 2.60 1.67
CA GLU A 74 7.27 2.01 2.98
C GLU A 74 7.92 3.02 3.94
N GLY A 75 8.79 3.90 3.43
CA GLY A 75 9.37 5.00 4.20
C GLY A 75 8.30 5.96 4.72
N ALA A 76 7.36 6.36 3.87
CA ALA A 76 6.22 7.20 4.25
C ALA A 76 5.36 6.53 5.33
N ALA A 77 5.06 5.24 5.18
CA ALA A 77 4.31 4.48 6.18
C ALA A 77 5.04 4.39 7.53
N LYS A 78 6.36 4.12 7.53
CA LYS A 78 7.23 4.12 8.73
C LYS A 78 7.25 5.49 9.42
N ASP A 79 7.22 6.58 8.65
CA ASP A 79 7.16 7.97 9.12
C ASP A 79 5.75 8.44 9.55
N GLY A 80 4.72 7.61 9.40
CA GLY A 80 3.32 8.00 9.66
C GLY A 80 2.78 9.04 8.67
N LYS A 81 3.34 9.11 7.46
CA LYS A 81 2.95 10.05 6.40
C LYS A 81 2.07 9.35 5.35
N PRO A 82 0.94 9.94 4.94
CA PRO A 82 0.24 9.50 3.75
C PRO A 82 1.14 9.63 2.51
N TYR A 83 0.95 8.77 1.52
CA TYR A 83 1.65 8.79 0.24
C TYR A 83 0.63 8.89 -0.88
N VAL A 84 0.87 9.75 -1.88
CA VAL A 84 -0.03 9.92 -3.03
C VAL A 84 0.70 9.58 -4.32
N PHE A 85 0.01 8.98 -5.28
CA PHE A 85 0.59 8.56 -6.56
C PHE A 85 -0.47 8.50 -7.66
N GLY A 86 -0.03 8.56 -8.92
CA GLY A 86 -0.86 8.34 -10.11
C GLY A 86 -0.39 7.13 -10.91
N ALA A 87 -1.29 6.54 -11.70
CA ALA A 87 -0.98 5.41 -12.58
C ALA A 87 -1.04 5.84 -14.05
N GLY A 88 0.12 5.92 -14.70
CA GLY A 88 0.22 5.80 -16.16
C GLY A 88 -0.53 6.81 -17.04
N GLY A 89 -0.75 8.06 -16.62
CA GLY A 89 -1.38 9.09 -17.48
C GLY A 89 -2.86 8.84 -17.81
N THR A 90 -3.50 7.92 -17.09
CA THR A 90 -4.93 7.57 -17.20
C THR A 90 -5.88 8.61 -16.59
N GLY A 91 -5.34 9.56 -15.81
CA GLY A 91 -6.11 10.47 -14.95
C GLY A 91 -6.35 9.92 -13.53
N CYS A 92 -6.01 8.66 -13.29
CA CYS A 92 -6.21 8.03 -11.99
C CYS A 92 -5.12 8.41 -10.97
N ALA A 93 -5.57 8.72 -9.75
CA ALA A 93 -4.74 9.05 -8.61
C ALA A 93 -5.27 8.40 -7.33
N TRP A 94 -4.37 8.01 -6.42
CA TRP A 94 -4.69 7.41 -5.13
C TRP A 94 -3.91 8.03 -3.98
N LEU A 95 -4.47 7.82 -2.80
CA LEU A 95 -3.90 8.09 -1.49
C LEU A 95 -3.70 6.75 -0.77
N ARG A 96 -2.45 6.44 -0.42
CA ARG A 96 -2.07 5.34 0.46
C ARG A 96 -1.84 5.90 1.87
N LEU A 97 -2.58 5.41 2.85
CA LEU A 97 -2.37 5.80 4.25
C LEU A 97 -1.33 4.91 4.94
N PRO A 98 -0.72 5.36 6.05
CA PRO A 98 0.23 4.56 6.84
C PRO A 98 -0.33 3.24 7.39
N ASP A 99 -1.66 3.11 7.54
CA ASP A 99 -2.33 1.87 7.94
C ASP A 99 -2.34 0.79 6.83
N GLY A 100 -1.79 1.10 5.65
CA GLY A 100 -1.80 0.19 4.50
C GLY A 100 -3.15 0.13 3.80
N SER A 101 -3.95 1.20 3.86
CA SER A 101 -5.19 1.31 3.09
C SER A 101 -5.07 2.23 1.88
N LEU A 102 -5.76 1.85 0.80
CA LEU A 102 -5.84 2.61 -0.45
C LEU A 102 -7.16 3.39 -0.54
N TYR A 103 -7.08 4.65 -0.96
CA TYR A 103 -8.24 5.49 -1.28
C TYR A 103 -8.08 6.09 -2.67
N ALA A 104 -9.18 6.19 -3.42
CA ALA A 104 -9.19 6.89 -4.70
C ALA A 104 -9.28 8.41 -4.50
N LEU A 105 -8.51 9.15 -5.30
CA LEU A 105 -8.61 10.62 -5.42
C LEU A 105 -9.47 11.06 -6.63
N HIS A 106 -9.88 10.10 -7.45
CA HIS A 106 -10.70 10.23 -8.67
C HIS A 106 -12.13 9.71 -8.43
N ASP A 107 -13.06 9.82 -9.39
CA ASP A 107 -14.40 9.22 -9.24
C ASP A 107 -14.34 7.69 -9.36
N THR A 108 -14.83 6.99 -8.34
CA THR A 108 -14.93 5.53 -8.26
C THR A 108 -16.31 4.99 -8.63
N THR A 109 -17.29 5.87 -8.87
CA THR A 109 -18.66 5.46 -9.19
C THR A 109 -18.90 5.56 -10.69
N ALA A 110 -19.64 4.60 -11.25
CA ALA A 110 -20.01 4.64 -12.67
C ALA A 110 -21.16 5.65 -12.97
N ARG A 111 -21.37 6.69 -12.13
CA ARG A 111 -22.34 7.78 -12.42
C ARG A 111 -22.44 9.02 -11.52
N THR A 112 -21.72 9.18 -10.40
CA THR A 112 -21.81 10.40 -9.55
C THR A 112 -20.55 10.63 -8.72
N GLY A 113 -19.74 11.62 -9.12
CA GLY A 113 -18.52 12.06 -8.42
C GLY A 113 -18.60 11.96 -6.90
N SER A 114 -17.88 11.01 -6.32
CA SER A 114 -17.79 10.90 -4.87
C SER A 114 -16.94 12.03 -4.30
N SER A 115 -17.63 13.02 -3.72
CA SER A 115 -17.02 14.10 -2.95
C SER A 115 -16.16 13.57 -1.79
N ALA A 116 -16.59 12.48 -1.16
CA ALA A 116 -15.90 11.78 -0.09
C ALA A 116 -14.75 10.90 -0.61
N LEU A 117 -13.69 10.76 0.20
CA LEU A 117 -12.65 9.75 0.02
C LEU A 117 -13.22 8.33 0.22
N VAL A 118 -13.12 7.49 -0.81
CA VAL A 118 -13.60 6.09 -0.77
C VAL A 118 -12.41 5.14 -0.74
N ARG A 119 -12.46 4.13 0.14
CA ARG A 119 -11.50 3.01 0.17
C ARG A 119 -11.58 2.23 -1.15
N ASP A 120 -10.52 2.24 -1.94
CA ASP A 120 -10.49 1.55 -3.25
C ASP A 120 -9.99 0.11 -3.11
N VAL A 121 -10.81 -0.71 -2.45
CA VAL A 121 -10.52 -2.14 -2.21
C VAL A 121 -10.49 -2.93 -3.52
N GLY A 122 -11.16 -2.45 -4.58
CA GLY A 122 -11.20 -3.08 -5.90
C GLY A 122 -9.85 -3.01 -6.60
N THR A 123 -9.32 -1.80 -6.79
CA THR A 123 -7.99 -1.60 -7.39
C THR A 123 -6.89 -2.18 -6.51
N GLU A 124 -7.01 -2.07 -5.18
CA GLU A 124 -6.04 -2.68 -4.25
C GLU A 124 -6.00 -4.21 -4.38
N ALA A 125 -7.16 -4.86 -4.54
CA ALA A 125 -7.22 -6.31 -4.79
C ALA A 125 -6.71 -6.69 -6.18
N ALA A 126 -6.95 -5.86 -7.20
CA ALA A 126 -6.41 -6.05 -8.54
C ALA A 126 -4.87 -6.03 -8.53
N TRP A 127 -4.25 -5.01 -7.92
CA TRP A 127 -2.78 -4.95 -7.77
C TRP A 127 -2.20 -6.06 -6.90
N ARG A 128 -2.95 -6.57 -5.91
CA ARG A 128 -2.52 -7.77 -5.16
C ARG A 128 -2.46 -9.01 -6.05
N ALA A 129 -3.42 -9.17 -6.97
CA ALA A 129 -3.47 -10.31 -7.89
C ALA A 129 -2.46 -10.17 -9.05
N ASP A 130 -2.32 -8.96 -9.59
CA ASP A 130 -1.45 -8.60 -10.70
C ASP A 130 -0.92 -7.17 -10.51
N PRO A 131 0.35 -6.97 -10.12
CA PRO A 131 0.91 -5.64 -9.89
C PRO A 131 1.16 -4.87 -11.19
N ASP A 132 1.07 -5.52 -12.37
CA ASP A 132 1.10 -4.87 -13.68
C ASP A 132 -0.31 -4.47 -14.16
N TYR A 133 -1.36 -4.64 -13.33
CA TYR A 133 -2.73 -4.17 -13.63
C TYR A 133 -2.77 -2.65 -13.87
N GLU A 134 -3.14 -2.26 -15.10
CA GLU A 134 -3.45 -0.88 -15.44
C GLU A 134 -4.96 -0.63 -15.32
N PRO A 135 -5.40 0.28 -14.42
CA PRO A 135 -6.77 0.74 -14.40
C PRO A 135 -7.10 1.55 -15.67
N GLY A 136 -8.39 1.60 -16.03
CA GLY A 136 -8.87 2.39 -17.17
C GLY A 136 -8.71 3.90 -16.96
N ARG A 137 -9.22 4.71 -17.89
CA ARG A 137 -9.27 6.16 -17.68
C ARG A 137 -10.17 6.50 -16.49
N CYS A 138 -9.69 7.36 -15.60
CA CYS A 138 -10.48 7.86 -14.48
C CYS A 138 -10.96 9.29 -14.72
N GLU A 139 -12.15 9.59 -14.24
CA GLU A 139 -12.70 10.95 -14.24
C GLU A 139 -12.30 11.69 -12.94
N PRO A 140 -12.09 13.02 -12.98
CA PRO A 140 -11.83 13.79 -11.76
C PRO A 140 -12.97 13.66 -10.75
N ALA A 141 -12.65 13.59 -9.45
CA ALA A 141 -13.68 13.57 -8.42
C ALA A 141 -14.40 14.94 -8.35
N GLU A 142 -15.72 14.94 -8.53
CA GLU A 142 -16.56 16.14 -8.42
C GLU A 142 -17.15 16.32 -7.01
N GLY A 143 -17.71 17.50 -6.74
CA GLY A 143 -18.48 17.77 -5.52
C GLY A 143 -17.67 17.80 -4.21
N ILE A 144 -16.34 17.72 -4.26
CA ILE A 144 -15.44 17.74 -3.08
C ILE A 144 -15.80 18.95 -2.18
N PRO A 145 -15.96 18.78 -0.85
CA PRO A 145 -16.32 19.86 0.06
C PRO A 145 -15.35 21.04 -0.01
N THR A 146 -15.79 22.26 0.29
CA THR A 146 -14.97 23.47 0.16
C THR A 146 -14.31 23.95 1.46
N ALA A 147 -14.35 23.15 2.52
CA ALA A 147 -13.77 23.43 3.84
C ALA A 147 -13.57 22.13 4.64
N ASP A 148 -12.66 22.16 5.62
CA ASP A 148 -12.59 21.10 6.63
C ASP A 148 -13.88 21.07 7.46
N ASP A 149 -14.35 19.87 7.79
CA ASP A 149 -15.45 19.64 8.74
C ASP A 149 -14.93 18.68 9.82
N PRO A 150 -14.57 19.18 11.03
CA PRO A 150 -14.00 18.35 12.09
C PRO A 150 -15.01 17.35 12.67
N ALA A 151 -16.29 17.42 12.33
CA ALA A 151 -17.27 16.37 12.67
C ALA A 151 -17.16 15.14 11.76
N GLN A 152 -16.49 15.25 10.59
CA GLN A 152 -16.31 14.13 9.68
C GLN A 152 -15.13 13.23 10.10
N PRO A 153 -15.29 11.91 9.98
CA PRO A 153 -14.24 10.94 10.30
C PRO A 153 -13.05 11.08 9.34
N GLU A 154 -11.86 10.68 9.83
CA GLU A 154 -10.64 10.66 9.02
C GLU A 154 -10.52 9.34 8.22
N PRO A 155 -9.96 9.37 7.00
CA PRO A 155 -9.42 10.54 6.30
C PRO A 155 -10.52 11.42 5.71
N TYR A 156 -10.39 12.74 5.89
CA TYR A 156 -11.30 13.72 5.31
C TYR A 156 -10.61 14.57 4.26
N ARG A 157 -11.29 14.87 3.14
CA ARG A 157 -10.78 15.67 2.02
C ARG A 157 -11.69 16.84 1.74
N TRP A 158 -11.09 17.99 1.47
CA TRP A 158 -11.76 19.19 0.98
C TRP A 158 -10.88 19.93 -0.03
N THR A 159 -11.44 20.97 -0.64
CA THR A 159 -10.77 21.89 -1.55
C THR A 159 -10.84 23.30 -0.95
N ALA A 160 -9.72 24.01 -0.88
CA ALA A 160 -9.67 25.41 -0.44
C ALA A 160 -8.63 26.20 -1.26
N ASP A 161 -8.38 27.45 -0.89
CA ASP A 161 -7.25 28.28 -1.36
C ASP A 161 -6.90 28.11 -2.85
N TYR A 162 -7.73 28.67 -3.73
CA TYR A 162 -7.56 28.63 -5.20
C TYR A 162 -7.65 27.23 -5.84
N GLY A 163 -8.30 26.27 -5.18
CA GLY A 163 -8.56 24.94 -5.74
C GLY A 163 -7.57 23.86 -5.29
N ASN A 164 -6.72 24.16 -4.30
CA ASN A 164 -5.86 23.17 -3.67
C ASN A 164 -6.70 22.13 -2.91
N GLN A 165 -6.39 20.85 -3.11
CA GLN A 165 -7.00 19.77 -2.33
C GLN A 165 -6.21 19.56 -1.04
N TYR A 166 -6.94 19.31 0.05
CA TYR A 166 -6.40 19.11 1.39
C TYR A 166 -6.88 17.79 1.96
N LEU A 167 -6.06 17.19 2.83
CA LEU A 167 -6.34 15.96 3.55
C LEU A 167 -6.15 16.20 5.05
N ARG A 168 -7.12 15.78 5.87
CA ARG A 168 -6.96 15.64 7.32
C ARG A 168 -6.84 14.15 7.68
N TRP A 169 -5.74 13.80 8.32
CA TRP A 169 -5.41 12.44 8.77
C TRP A 169 -4.43 12.46 9.95
N GLY A 170 -4.64 11.62 10.95
CA GLY A 170 -3.81 11.54 12.14
C GLY A 170 -3.77 12.84 12.95
N GLY A 171 -4.85 13.63 12.91
CA GLY A 171 -4.90 14.96 13.52
C GLY A 171 -3.98 16.00 12.85
N ARG A 172 -3.58 15.78 11.59
CA ARG A 172 -2.71 16.69 10.81
C ARG A 172 -3.34 16.99 9.45
N THR A 173 -3.06 18.18 8.93
CA THR A 173 -3.49 18.60 7.59
C THR A 173 -2.33 18.51 6.60
N TYR A 174 -2.62 18.05 5.39
CA TYR A 174 -1.68 17.88 4.28
C TYR A 174 -2.27 18.50 3.01
N ILE A 175 -1.42 19.00 2.11
CA ILE A 175 -1.85 19.38 0.75
C ILE A 175 -1.72 18.15 -0.14
N ILE A 176 -2.79 17.82 -0.89
CA ILE A 176 -2.76 16.84 -1.97
C ILE A 176 -2.37 17.60 -3.26
N PRO A 177 -1.24 17.27 -3.91
CA PRO A 177 -0.85 17.91 -5.16
C PRO A 177 -1.88 17.66 -6.27
N GLY A 178 -2.26 18.72 -7.01
CA GLY A 178 -3.22 18.63 -8.11
C GLY A 178 -2.76 17.77 -9.30
N THR A 179 -1.46 17.50 -9.41
CA THR A 179 -0.88 16.49 -10.30
C THR A 179 0.05 15.57 -9.51
N VAL A 180 -0.19 14.26 -9.60
CA VAL A 180 0.67 13.22 -9.02
C VAL A 180 1.33 12.41 -10.12
N GLY A 181 2.66 12.44 -10.15
CA GLY A 181 3.49 11.62 -11.02
C GLY A 181 3.78 10.26 -10.38
N VAL A 182 5.06 9.87 -10.33
CA VAL A 182 5.58 8.63 -9.73
C VAL A 182 5.42 8.49 -8.20
N GLY A 183 4.60 9.36 -7.64
CA GLY A 183 4.21 9.42 -6.23
C GLY A 183 5.18 10.14 -5.30
N LEU A 184 4.66 10.56 -4.15
CA LEU A 184 5.36 11.32 -3.11
C LEU A 184 4.72 11.16 -1.73
N ALA A 185 5.56 11.20 -0.68
CA ALA A 185 5.11 11.25 0.70
C ALA A 185 4.60 12.66 1.03
N LEU A 186 3.36 12.77 1.53
CA LEU A 186 2.79 14.05 1.92
C LEU A 186 3.51 14.62 3.14
N THR A 187 3.88 15.89 3.04
CA THR A 187 4.38 16.68 4.17
C THR A 187 3.20 17.40 4.82
N PRO A 188 3.04 17.32 6.15
CA PRO A 188 1.99 18.03 6.84
C PRO A 188 2.28 19.54 6.79
N ILE A 189 1.24 20.33 6.62
CA ILE A 189 1.34 21.78 6.70
C ILE A 189 1.77 22.12 8.13
N ALA A 190 2.85 22.88 8.29
CA ALA A 190 3.20 23.43 9.59
C ALA A 190 2.03 24.28 10.08
N GLY A 191 1.68 24.17 11.36
CA GLY A 191 0.45 24.73 11.93
C GLY A 191 0.42 26.26 11.97
N GLU A 192 0.32 26.90 10.81
CA GLU A 192 -0.24 28.23 10.68
C GLU A 192 -1.73 28.09 10.97
N THR A 193 -2.18 28.69 12.08
CA THR A 193 -3.55 28.58 12.55
C THR A 193 -4.51 29.09 11.49
N ILE A 194 -5.34 28.19 10.94
CA ILE A 194 -6.43 28.58 10.03
C ILE A 194 -7.26 29.65 10.73
N PRO A 195 -7.40 30.87 10.17
CA PRO A 195 -8.17 31.94 10.80
C PRO A 195 -9.65 31.54 10.87
N GLY A 196 -10.11 31.07 12.04
CA GLY A 196 -11.48 30.62 12.23
C GLY A 196 -11.69 29.58 13.33
N VAL A 197 -10.67 28.79 13.69
CA VAL A 197 -10.74 27.90 14.85
C VAL A 197 -10.32 28.63 16.13
N ASN A 198 -11.28 28.75 17.06
CA ASN A 198 -11.22 29.60 18.26
C ASN A 198 -9.88 29.55 19.01
N GLY A 199 -9.27 30.73 19.18
CA GLY A 199 -8.02 30.86 19.90
C GLY A 199 -8.15 30.52 21.39
N VAL A 200 -7.31 29.61 21.85
CA VAL A 200 -6.96 29.43 23.26
C VAL A 200 -5.45 29.63 23.38
N PRO A 201 -4.98 30.73 24.01
CA PRO A 201 -3.56 30.91 24.28
C PRO A 201 -3.06 29.82 25.24
N ILE A 202 -1.92 29.22 24.93
CA ILE A 202 -1.19 28.38 25.89
C ILE A 202 -0.54 29.32 26.93
N PRO A 203 -0.74 29.12 28.24
CA PRO A 203 -0.10 29.94 29.27
C PRO A 203 1.42 29.69 29.31
N ASN A 204 2.16 30.74 29.69
CA ASN A 204 3.64 30.82 29.74
C ASN A 204 4.33 29.64 30.44
#